data_AF-A0A816RIW4-F1
#
_entry.id   AF-A0A816RIW4-F1
#
_cell.length_a   1.000
_cell.length_b   1.000
_cell.length_c   1.000
_cell.angle_alpha   90.00
_cell.angle_beta   90.00
_cell.angle_gamma   90.00
#
_symmetry.space_group_name_H-M   'P 1'
#
loop_
_entity.id
_entity.type
_entity.pdbx_description
1 polymer ?
#
loop_
_entity_poly.entity_id
_entity_poly.type
_entity_poly.pdbx_seq_one_letter_code
_entity_poly.pdbx_strand_id
1 'polypeptide(L)'
;MIPFYLCVVLVGIQALFDSQVNKSLDNQCGCKCIHKTGDEKCQMVCGVEYSTRDQGVFSPLVLIPLPRYSVVDANLTDVSCRQRNNCPVTILLTGTNQSLGATLSRNLLLRRSFVTNYYDLLFSLAENVLATTYKGSATNYLDAGIVSDRFIYNLQPRCTQKSNFSFSVGQPPLNFTKEILFKWIDYVLILRKQEIRCVQGLNLWRNSSREVNSEIFRGYQKGNPEGKINEIVAAYDLLDTNKTNFNVNIWYNATYLEDSGNRPPKLLRVPRLVSLVSNAYLEYLKGPRTRILF
;
A
#
# COMPACT_ATOMS: atom_id res chain seq x y z
N MET A 1 -32.32 -29.31 28.50
CA MET A 1 -32.65 -29.65 27.09
C MET A 1 -32.23 -28.54 26.14
N ILE A 2 -32.77 -27.32 26.25
CA ILE A 2 -32.46 -26.17 25.36
C ILE A 2 -30.94 -25.88 25.20
N PRO A 3 -30.10 -25.93 26.26
CA PRO A 3 -28.65 -25.66 26.13
C PRO A 3 -27.89 -26.71 25.31
N PHE A 4 -28.33 -27.97 25.35
CA PHE A 4 -27.67 -29.08 24.66
C PHE A 4 -27.91 -28.99 23.14
N TYR A 5 -29.15 -28.75 22.72
CA TYR A 5 -29.47 -28.53 21.31
C TYR A 5 -28.73 -27.32 20.73
N LEU A 6 -28.63 -26.23 21.51
CA LEU A 6 -27.91 -25.04 21.11
C LEU A 6 -26.40 -25.32 20.90
N CYS A 7 -25.78 -26.14 21.77
CA CYS A 7 -24.39 -26.57 21.58
C CYS A 7 -24.20 -27.42 20.32
N VAL A 8 -25.08 -28.39 20.06
CA VAL A 8 -24.99 -29.25 18.86
C VAL A 8 -25.14 -28.40 17.57
N VAL A 9 -26.04 -27.42 17.58
CA VAL A 9 -26.21 -26.49 16.45
C VAL A 9 -24.96 -25.63 16.25
N LEU A 10 -24.36 -25.09 17.32
CA LEU A 10 -23.13 -24.29 17.23
C LEU A 10 -21.95 -25.12 16.70
N VAL A 11 -21.80 -26.37 17.14
CA VAL A 11 -20.77 -27.29 16.63
C VAL A 11 -21.00 -27.61 15.16
N GLY A 12 -22.25 -27.85 14.75
CA GLY A 12 -22.60 -28.07 13.34
C GLY A 12 -22.26 -26.85 12.47
N ILE A 13 -22.58 -25.65 12.95
CA ILE A 13 -22.22 -24.39 12.27
C ILE A 13 -20.70 -24.25 12.18
N GLN A 14 -19.96 -24.46 13.27
CA GLN A 14 -18.49 -24.39 13.26
C GLN A 14 -17.87 -25.39 12.28
N ALA A 15 -18.34 -26.64 12.25
CA ALA A 15 -17.86 -27.66 11.32
C ALA A 15 -18.11 -27.27 9.86
N LEU A 16 -19.28 -26.70 9.56
CA LEU A 16 -19.61 -26.18 8.23
C LEU A 16 -18.71 -25.00 7.84
N PHE A 17 -18.51 -24.04 8.75
CA PHE A 17 -17.60 -22.90 8.51
C PHE A 17 -16.15 -23.36 8.30
N ASP A 18 -15.67 -24.30 9.11
CA ASP A 18 -14.30 -24.81 8.98
C ASP A 18 -14.10 -25.54 7.66
N SER A 19 -15.08 -26.35 7.23
CA SER A 19 -14.98 -27.09 5.97
C SER A 19 -15.13 -26.20 4.75
N GLN A 20 -16.11 -25.30 4.74
CA GLN A 20 -16.51 -24.55 3.53
C GLN A 20 -15.80 -23.19 3.42
N VAL A 21 -15.35 -22.61 4.53
CA VAL A 21 -14.73 -21.28 4.54
C VAL A 21 -13.24 -21.40 4.83
N ASN A 22 -12.84 -21.97 5.98
CA ASN A 22 -11.43 -21.99 6.37
C ASN A 22 -10.58 -22.98 5.55
N LYS A 23 -11.15 -24.16 5.24
CA LYS A 23 -10.44 -25.23 4.51
C LYS A 23 -10.74 -25.27 3.01
N SER A 24 -11.53 -24.31 2.50
CA SER A 24 -11.73 -24.21 1.05
C SER A 24 -10.42 -23.82 0.36
N LEU A 25 -10.11 -24.51 -0.74
CA LEU A 25 -8.92 -24.27 -1.56
C LEU A 25 -8.85 -22.82 -2.07
N ASP A 26 -9.99 -22.16 -2.27
CA ASP A 26 -10.07 -20.78 -2.78
C ASP A 26 -9.80 -19.70 -1.71
N ASN A 27 -9.74 -20.09 -0.43
CA ASN A 27 -9.44 -19.20 0.68
C ASN A 27 -8.05 -19.43 1.27
N GLN A 28 -7.28 -20.36 0.69
CA GLN A 28 -5.89 -20.61 1.04
C GLN A 28 -4.96 -20.00 -0.01
N CYS A 29 -3.72 -19.72 0.39
CA CYS A 29 -2.69 -19.41 -0.59
C CYS A 29 -2.54 -20.61 -1.53
N GLY A 30 -2.30 -20.35 -2.81
CA GLY A 30 -2.03 -21.43 -3.76
C GLY A 30 -0.78 -22.21 -3.38
N CYS A 31 -0.76 -23.47 -3.78
CA CYS A 31 0.34 -24.38 -3.51
C CYS A 31 0.81 -25.01 -4.80
N LYS A 32 2.13 -25.10 -4.96
CA LYS A 32 2.73 -25.78 -6.10
C LYS A 32 3.61 -26.92 -5.61
N CYS A 33 3.53 -27.99 -6.37
CA CYS A 33 4.36 -29.16 -6.18
C CYS A 33 5.75 -28.86 -6.77
N ILE A 34 6.79 -28.81 -5.93
CA ILE A 34 8.19 -28.61 -6.35
C ILE A 34 8.98 -29.90 -6.15
N HIS A 35 9.60 -30.40 -7.22
CA HIS A 35 10.54 -31.51 -7.15
C HIS A 35 11.93 -30.95 -6.84
N LYS A 36 12.55 -31.37 -5.74
CA LYS A 36 13.98 -31.11 -5.52
C LYS A 36 14.79 -32.08 -6.37
N THR A 37 15.87 -31.58 -6.97
CA THR A 37 16.73 -32.37 -7.84
C THR A 37 17.30 -33.56 -7.06
N GLY A 38 16.79 -34.77 -7.33
CA GLY A 38 17.21 -36.02 -6.68
C GLY A 38 16.13 -36.75 -5.88
N ASP A 39 14.95 -36.15 -5.63
CA ASP A 39 13.85 -36.80 -4.91
C ASP A 39 12.68 -37.17 -5.85
N GLU A 40 12.20 -38.41 -5.77
CA GLU A 40 10.98 -38.87 -6.48
C GLU A 40 9.68 -38.29 -5.88
N LYS A 41 9.76 -37.76 -4.65
CA LYS A 41 8.60 -37.20 -3.95
C LYS A 41 8.61 -35.68 -4.01
N CYS A 42 7.54 -35.17 -4.60
CA CYS A 42 7.31 -33.75 -4.70
C CYS A 42 6.97 -33.12 -3.35
N GLN A 43 7.61 -31.99 -3.01
CA GLN A 43 7.27 -31.21 -1.83
C GLN A 43 6.24 -30.15 -2.21
N MET A 44 5.07 -30.20 -1.56
CA MET A 44 4.07 -29.14 -1.69
C MET A 44 4.56 -27.89 -0.96
N VAL A 45 4.77 -26.82 -1.71
CA VAL A 45 5.12 -25.50 -1.18
C VAL A 45 3.95 -24.56 -1.45
N CYS A 46 3.41 -23.99 -0.39
CA CYS A 46 2.31 -23.03 -0.45
C CYS A 46 2.84 -21.62 -0.28
N GLY A 47 2.37 -20.70 -1.13
CA GLY A 47 2.87 -19.34 -1.19
C GLY A 47 1.97 -18.43 -1.99
N VAL A 48 2.10 -17.13 -1.76
CA VAL A 48 1.34 -16.12 -2.52
C VAL A 48 1.72 -16.17 -4.00
N GLU A 49 2.97 -16.51 -4.31
CA GLU A 49 3.51 -16.69 -5.65
C GLU A 49 2.87 -17.85 -6.44
N TYR A 50 2.22 -18.79 -5.75
CA TYR A 50 1.49 -19.90 -6.35
C TYR A 50 -0.02 -19.71 -6.29
N SER A 51 -0.48 -18.57 -5.75
CA SER A 51 -1.90 -18.25 -5.62
C SER A 51 -2.50 -17.84 -6.96
N THR A 52 -3.69 -18.36 -7.24
CA THR A 52 -4.52 -17.83 -8.33
C THR A 52 -5.02 -16.44 -7.95
N ARG A 53 -5.56 -15.73 -8.92
CA ARG A 53 -6.15 -14.40 -8.73
C ARG A 53 -7.27 -14.38 -7.68
N ASP A 54 -8.02 -15.47 -7.56
CA ASP A 54 -9.11 -15.60 -6.58
C ASP A 54 -8.61 -16.06 -5.20
N GLN A 55 -7.33 -16.46 -5.11
CA GLN A 55 -6.63 -16.80 -3.86
C GLN A 55 -5.81 -15.61 -3.34
N GLY A 56 -5.35 -14.71 -4.23
CA GLY A 56 -4.62 -13.51 -3.84
C GLY A 56 -4.61 -12.43 -4.92
N VAL A 57 -5.01 -11.21 -4.55
CA VAL A 57 -4.88 -10.00 -5.38
C VAL A 57 -3.90 -9.08 -4.68
N PHE A 58 -2.73 -8.88 -5.28
CA PHE A 58 -1.68 -8.08 -4.65
C PHE A 58 -1.33 -6.85 -5.50
N SER A 59 -1.67 -5.68 -4.99
CA SER A 59 -1.04 -4.39 -5.33
C SER A 59 -1.32 -3.43 -4.17
N PRO A 60 -0.59 -3.54 -3.04
CA PRO A 60 -0.83 -2.71 -1.87
C PRO A 60 -0.55 -1.25 -2.21
N LEU A 61 -1.54 -0.38 -1.99
CA LEU A 61 -1.38 1.07 -2.20
C LEU A 61 -0.64 1.69 -1.01
N VAL A 62 0.20 2.71 -1.26
CA VAL A 62 0.80 3.56 -0.21
C VAL A 62 -0.31 4.33 0.51
N LEU A 63 -0.21 4.47 1.83
CA LEU A 63 -1.08 5.40 2.56
C LEU A 63 -0.51 6.81 2.45
N ILE A 64 -1.31 7.74 1.94
CA ILE A 64 -1.00 9.17 1.97
C ILE A 64 -1.99 9.93 2.86
N PRO A 65 -1.57 11.06 3.45
CA PRO A 65 -2.49 11.89 4.22
C PRO A 65 -3.56 12.50 3.32
N LEU A 66 -4.70 12.83 3.93
CA LEU A 66 -5.70 13.67 3.27
C LEU A 66 -5.08 15.05 2.95
N PRO A 67 -5.47 15.71 1.84
CA PRO A 67 -4.90 17.01 1.47
C PRO A 67 -4.97 18.05 2.60
N ARG A 68 -6.08 18.08 3.35
CA ARG A 68 -6.28 18.98 4.50
C ARG A 68 -5.34 18.73 5.69
N TYR A 69 -4.76 17.54 5.80
CA TYR A 69 -3.85 17.12 6.86
C TYR A 69 -2.41 17.02 6.38
N SER A 70 -2.15 17.19 5.09
CA SER A 70 -0.79 17.10 4.53
C SER A 70 0.10 18.18 5.14
N VAL A 71 1.33 17.84 5.50
CA VAL A 71 2.32 18.80 5.98
C VAL A 71 2.49 19.94 4.97
N VAL A 72 2.57 21.15 5.48
CA VAL A 72 2.86 22.34 4.70
C VAL A 72 4.11 22.97 5.29
N ASP A 73 5.17 23.01 4.50
CA ASP A 73 6.39 23.76 4.78
C ASP A 73 6.27 25.12 4.08
N ALA A 74 6.32 26.22 4.83
CA ALA A 74 6.15 27.58 4.31
C ALA A 74 7.14 27.96 3.20
N ASN A 75 8.30 27.28 3.11
CA ASN A 75 9.29 27.53 2.07
C ASN A 75 9.02 26.77 0.77
N LEU A 76 8.20 25.71 0.81
CA LEU A 76 8.02 24.77 -0.31
C LEU A 76 6.56 24.62 -0.74
N THR A 77 5.62 24.91 0.16
CA THR A 77 4.19 24.66 -0.01
C THR A 77 3.39 25.73 0.70
N ASP A 78 2.39 26.28 0.02
CA ASP A 78 1.48 27.26 0.60
C ASP A 78 0.31 26.56 1.31
N VAL A 79 -0.12 27.08 2.46
CA VAL A 79 -1.27 26.59 3.23
C VAL A 79 -2.55 26.59 2.39
N SER A 80 -2.64 27.49 1.38
CA SER A 80 -3.76 27.53 0.43
C SER A 80 -3.96 26.21 -0.35
N CYS A 81 -2.93 25.36 -0.46
CA CYS A 81 -3.07 24.06 -1.11
C CYS A 81 -4.09 23.15 -0.41
N ARG A 82 -4.28 23.32 0.91
CA ARG A 82 -5.22 22.51 1.71
C ARG A 82 -6.65 22.81 1.32
N GLN A 83 -6.94 24.08 1.02
CA GLN A 83 -8.25 24.53 0.56
C GLN A 83 -8.54 24.07 -0.86
N ARG A 84 -7.51 24.05 -1.73
CA ARG A 84 -7.60 23.63 -3.13
C ARG A 84 -7.52 22.10 -3.32
N ASN A 85 -7.31 21.33 -2.25
CA ASN A 85 -7.13 19.88 -2.27
C ASN A 85 -6.01 19.40 -3.22
N ASN A 86 -4.96 20.20 -3.38
CA ASN A 86 -3.85 19.93 -4.30
C ASN A 86 -2.49 19.93 -3.60
N CYS A 87 -2.45 19.81 -2.27
CA CYS A 87 -1.20 19.75 -1.54
C CYS A 87 -0.34 18.58 -2.02
N PRO A 88 0.97 18.83 -2.20
CA PRO A 88 1.90 17.72 -2.36
C PRO A 88 2.01 16.93 -1.06
N VAL A 89 2.49 15.71 -1.19
CA VAL A 89 2.73 14.80 -0.07
C VAL A 89 4.22 14.69 0.19
N THR A 90 4.62 14.62 1.45
CA THR A 90 6.03 14.70 1.83
C THR A 90 6.56 13.35 2.31
N ILE A 91 7.76 13.00 1.85
CA ILE A 91 8.57 11.89 2.33
C ILE A 91 9.86 12.47 2.89
N LEU A 92 10.19 12.17 4.14
CA LEU A 92 11.44 12.63 4.75
C LEU A 92 12.55 11.58 4.57
N LEU A 93 13.78 12.02 4.42
CA LEU A 93 14.96 11.18 4.37
C LEU A 93 16.04 11.72 5.32
N THR A 94 16.75 10.81 5.96
CA THR A 94 17.96 11.11 6.74
C THR A 94 18.93 9.93 6.64
N GLY A 95 20.12 10.06 7.20
CA GLY A 95 21.13 9.00 7.22
C GLY A 95 22.55 9.54 7.27
N THR A 96 23.54 8.66 7.38
CA THR A 96 24.95 9.05 7.53
C THR A 96 25.54 9.69 6.27
N ASN A 97 25.11 9.25 5.09
CA ASN A 97 25.63 9.72 3.81
C ASN A 97 24.58 10.52 3.02
N GLN A 98 24.68 11.85 3.10
CA GLN A 98 23.76 12.76 2.41
C GLN A 98 23.82 12.65 0.88
N SER A 99 24.99 12.38 0.31
CA SER A 99 25.15 12.24 -1.15
C SER A 99 24.41 10.99 -1.67
N LEU A 100 24.54 9.87 -0.96
CA LEU A 100 23.79 8.65 -1.23
C LEU A 100 22.29 8.90 -1.02
N GLY A 101 21.91 9.56 0.07
CA GLY A 101 20.52 9.92 0.35
C GLY A 101 19.88 10.81 -0.71
N ALA A 102 20.63 11.77 -1.27
CA ALA A 102 20.16 12.59 -2.39
C ALA A 102 19.94 11.75 -3.67
N THR A 103 20.77 10.74 -3.89
CA THR A 103 20.61 9.80 -5.01
C THR A 103 19.36 8.92 -4.80
N LEU A 104 19.21 8.29 -3.64
CA LEU A 104 18.05 7.46 -3.34
C LEU A 104 16.74 8.26 -3.35
N SER A 105 16.76 9.46 -2.77
CA SER A 105 15.64 10.41 -2.82
C SER A 105 15.16 10.68 -4.25
N ARG A 106 16.08 10.80 -5.22
CA ARG A 106 15.73 11.01 -6.62
C ARG A 106 15.12 9.79 -7.31
N ASN A 107 15.39 8.60 -6.78
CA ASN A 107 14.94 7.30 -7.32
C ASN A 107 13.68 6.78 -6.61
N LEU A 108 13.31 7.31 -5.43
CA LEU A 108 12.10 6.89 -4.69
C LEU A 108 10.82 7.04 -5.51
N LEU A 109 10.70 8.14 -6.27
CA LEU A 109 9.51 8.45 -7.04
C LEU A 109 9.84 8.43 -8.53
N LEU A 110 9.00 7.74 -9.30
CA LEU A 110 9.21 7.54 -10.73
C LEU A 110 9.06 8.87 -11.48
N ARG A 111 10.09 9.22 -12.25
CA ARG A 111 10.11 10.43 -13.09
C ARG A 111 9.34 10.28 -14.40
N ARG A 112 8.81 9.10 -14.70
CA ARG A 112 8.08 8.83 -15.93
C ARG A 112 6.61 9.25 -15.77
N SER A 113 6.04 9.81 -16.84
CA SER A 113 4.60 9.95 -16.94
C SER A 113 3.93 8.58 -16.83
N PHE A 114 2.75 8.53 -16.23
CA PHE A 114 1.92 7.33 -16.22
C PHE A 114 1.60 6.97 -17.68
N VAL A 115 2.17 5.86 -18.18
CA VAL A 115 1.86 5.34 -19.50
C VAL A 115 1.12 4.03 -19.28
N THR A 116 -0.18 4.05 -19.52
CA THR A 116 -1.02 2.86 -19.45
C THR A 116 -1.18 2.24 -20.82
N ASN A 117 -0.99 0.92 -20.87
CA ASN A 117 -1.56 0.10 -21.92
C ASN A 117 -2.80 -0.60 -21.33
N TYR A 118 -3.98 -0.37 -21.92
CA TYR A 118 -5.24 -0.96 -21.43
C TYR A 118 -5.18 -2.49 -21.45
N TYR A 119 -4.43 -3.08 -22.39
CA TYR A 119 -4.24 -4.53 -22.49
C TYR A 119 -3.41 -5.12 -21.33
N ASP A 120 -2.57 -4.30 -20.68
CA ASP A 120 -1.68 -4.69 -19.56
C ASP A 120 -1.93 -3.82 -18.32
N LEU A 121 -3.20 -3.67 -17.93
CA LEU A 121 -3.60 -2.80 -16.82
C LEU A 121 -2.91 -3.19 -15.51
N LEU A 122 -2.86 -4.47 -15.15
CA LEU A 122 -2.24 -4.94 -13.90
C LEU A 122 -0.74 -4.61 -13.85
N PHE A 123 -0.05 -4.85 -14.95
CA PHE A 123 1.36 -4.49 -15.09
C PHE A 123 1.56 -2.98 -14.97
N SER A 124 0.71 -2.18 -15.65
CA SER A 124 0.74 -0.72 -15.56
C SER A 124 0.51 -0.22 -14.13
N LEU A 125 -0.39 -0.84 -13.36
CA LEU A 125 -0.61 -0.49 -11.95
C LEU A 125 0.59 -0.88 -11.08
N ALA A 126 1.18 -2.04 -11.32
CA ALA A 126 2.38 -2.51 -10.62
C ALA A 126 3.62 -1.68 -10.96
N GLU A 127 3.72 -1.10 -12.16
CA GLU A 127 4.87 -0.27 -12.51
C GLU A 127 4.91 1.10 -11.81
N ASN A 128 3.78 1.56 -11.25
CA ASN A 128 3.62 2.92 -10.74
C ASN A 128 3.54 2.99 -9.21
N VAL A 129 3.85 4.15 -8.64
CA VAL A 129 3.74 4.36 -7.18
C VAL A 129 2.32 4.80 -6.85
N LEU A 130 1.43 3.81 -6.70
CA LEU A 130 0.03 4.08 -6.39
C LEU A 130 -0.20 4.21 -4.88
N ALA A 131 -1.11 5.12 -4.54
CA ALA A 131 -1.46 5.46 -3.17
C ALA A 131 -2.96 5.70 -3.00
N THR A 132 -3.38 5.74 -1.75
CA THR A 132 -4.74 6.07 -1.34
C THR A 132 -4.73 6.83 -0.02
N THR A 133 -5.79 7.58 0.22
CA THR A 133 -6.08 8.18 1.54
C THR A 133 -6.95 7.24 2.40
N TYR A 134 -7.31 6.06 1.89
CA TYR A 134 -8.12 5.08 2.59
C TYR A 134 -7.25 4.13 3.43
N LYS A 135 -7.59 4.00 4.72
CA LYS A 135 -6.96 3.03 5.64
C LYS A 135 -7.05 1.59 5.11
N GLY A 136 -6.17 0.71 5.58
CA GLY A 136 -6.23 -0.71 5.23
C GLY A 136 -7.51 -1.40 5.72
N SER A 137 -7.79 -2.59 5.20
CA SER A 137 -8.79 -3.51 5.76
C SER A 137 -8.12 -4.49 6.73
N ALA A 138 -8.89 -5.30 7.43
CA ALA A 138 -8.39 -6.44 8.20
C ALA A 138 -7.75 -7.53 7.31
N THR A 139 -8.02 -7.49 6.01
CA THR A 139 -7.51 -8.46 5.02
C THR A 139 -6.87 -7.75 3.83
N ASN A 140 -5.85 -8.36 3.23
CA ASN A 140 -5.21 -7.90 1.99
C ASN A 140 -5.78 -8.54 0.72
N TYR A 141 -6.87 -9.31 0.80
CA TYR A 141 -7.46 -10.02 -0.35
C TYR A 141 -7.85 -9.08 -1.50
N LEU A 142 -8.44 -7.94 -1.17
CA LEU A 142 -8.74 -6.86 -2.10
C LEU A 142 -8.42 -5.55 -1.41
N ASP A 143 -7.54 -4.75 -2.01
CA ASP A 143 -7.10 -3.50 -1.39
C ASP A 143 -8.31 -2.56 -1.21
N ALA A 144 -8.61 -2.23 0.05
CA ALA A 144 -9.74 -1.39 0.40
C ALA A 144 -9.73 -0.03 -0.29
N GLY A 145 -8.55 0.49 -0.65
CA GLY A 145 -8.41 1.74 -1.38
C GLY A 145 -8.86 1.64 -2.83
N ILE A 146 -8.74 0.46 -3.46
CA ILE A 146 -9.21 0.21 -4.84
C ILE A 146 -10.73 0.11 -4.90
N VAL A 147 -11.36 -0.47 -3.87
CA VAL A 147 -12.83 -0.59 -3.80
C VAL A 147 -13.51 0.56 -3.07
N SER A 148 -12.77 1.42 -2.36
CA SER A 148 -13.32 2.60 -1.68
C SER A 148 -13.80 3.66 -2.65
N ASP A 149 -14.73 4.52 -2.22
CA ASP A 149 -15.22 5.72 -2.92
C ASP A 149 -14.15 6.79 -3.21
N ARG A 150 -12.90 6.56 -2.78
CA ARG A 150 -11.80 7.53 -2.87
C ARG A 150 -11.01 7.38 -4.17
N PHE A 151 -10.32 8.47 -4.52
CA PHE A 151 -9.35 8.47 -5.62
C PHE A 151 -8.14 7.60 -5.28
N ILE A 152 -7.61 6.95 -6.33
CA ILE A 152 -6.25 6.41 -6.30
C ILE A 152 -5.34 7.55 -6.73
N TYR A 153 -4.19 7.66 -6.08
CA TYR A 153 -3.21 8.67 -6.40
C TYR A 153 -1.97 8.01 -6.99
N ASN A 154 -1.40 8.60 -8.03
CA ASN A 154 -0.09 8.25 -8.55
C ASN A 154 0.93 9.26 -8.02
N LEU A 155 1.87 8.81 -7.19
CA LEU A 155 2.91 9.68 -6.63
C LEU A 155 4.00 9.91 -7.67
N GLN A 156 4.18 11.17 -8.05
CA GLN A 156 5.22 11.57 -8.99
C GLN A 156 6.01 12.79 -8.46
N PRO A 157 7.28 12.96 -8.83
CA PRO A 157 8.04 14.16 -8.47
C PRO A 157 7.42 15.45 -9.00
N ARG A 158 6.76 15.37 -10.16
CA ARG A 158 6.02 16.47 -10.81
C ARG A 158 4.82 15.89 -11.53
N CYS A 159 3.66 16.52 -11.35
CA CYS A 159 2.46 16.15 -12.08
C CYS A 159 2.38 16.87 -13.42
N THR A 160 1.99 16.13 -14.46
CA THR A 160 1.72 16.68 -15.80
C THR A 160 0.24 16.53 -16.12
N GLN A 161 -0.34 17.38 -16.98
CA GLN A 161 -1.79 17.30 -17.27
C GLN A 161 -2.25 15.94 -17.85
N LYS A 162 -1.33 15.16 -18.44
CA LYS A 162 -1.59 13.82 -19.00
C LYS A 162 -1.53 12.67 -17.97
N SER A 163 -1.36 12.97 -16.69
CA SER A 163 -1.14 11.94 -15.65
C SER A 163 -2.42 11.43 -14.97
N ASN A 164 -3.59 11.94 -15.37
CA ASN A 164 -4.88 11.45 -14.89
C ASN A 164 -5.44 10.39 -15.84
N PHE A 165 -5.86 9.25 -15.27
CA PHE A 165 -6.44 8.14 -16.02
C PHE A 165 -7.52 7.47 -15.18
N SER A 166 -8.40 6.71 -15.80
CA SER A 166 -9.45 5.98 -15.11
C SER A 166 -9.63 4.59 -15.68
N PHE A 167 -9.91 3.62 -14.81
CA PHE A 167 -10.21 2.24 -15.21
C PHE A 167 -11.48 1.75 -14.52
N SER A 168 -12.11 0.70 -15.04
CA SER A 168 -13.30 0.12 -14.45
C SER A 168 -12.93 -1.06 -13.55
N VAL A 169 -13.42 -1.05 -12.31
CA VAL A 169 -13.42 -2.22 -11.42
C VAL A 169 -14.66 -3.05 -11.76
N GLY A 170 -14.50 -4.36 -11.93
CA GLY A 170 -15.56 -5.29 -12.35
C GLY A 170 -15.47 -5.76 -13.81
N GLN A 171 -14.57 -5.21 -14.62
CA GLN A 171 -14.26 -5.69 -15.98
C GLN A 171 -12.90 -6.38 -16.00
N PRO A 172 -12.65 -7.36 -16.90
CA PRO A 172 -11.31 -7.91 -17.10
C PRO A 172 -10.28 -6.79 -17.35
N PRO A 173 -9.07 -6.82 -16.75
CA PRO A 173 -8.51 -7.84 -15.86
C PRO A 173 -8.72 -7.52 -14.36
N LEU A 174 -9.78 -6.81 -13.97
CA LEU A 174 -10.19 -6.51 -12.59
C LEU A 174 -11.66 -6.93 -12.31
N ASN A 175 -12.12 -8.04 -12.91
CA ASN A 175 -13.32 -8.76 -12.48
C ASN A 175 -12.99 -9.60 -11.24
N PHE A 176 -13.58 -9.30 -10.09
CA PHE A 176 -13.44 -10.10 -8.88
C PHE A 176 -14.72 -10.92 -8.76
N THR A 177 -14.62 -12.23 -8.96
CA THR A 177 -15.78 -13.12 -9.09
C THR A 177 -16.06 -13.89 -7.80
N LYS A 178 -15.58 -13.44 -6.64
CA LYS A 178 -16.08 -14.02 -5.39
C LYS A 178 -17.55 -13.63 -5.27
N GLU A 179 -18.42 -14.60 -5.60
CA GLU A 179 -19.81 -14.65 -5.20
C GLU A 179 -19.85 -14.35 -3.70
N ILE A 180 -20.10 -13.09 -3.37
CA ILE A 180 -20.44 -12.74 -2.02
C ILE A 180 -21.78 -13.43 -1.79
N LEU A 181 -21.82 -14.38 -0.86
CA LEU A 181 -23.02 -15.10 -0.44
C LEU A 181 -24.03 -14.16 0.28
N PHE A 182 -24.12 -12.90 -0.15
CA PHE A 182 -25.15 -11.94 0.16
C PHE A 182 -25.75 -11.48 -1.16
N LYS A 183 -26.59 -12.35 -1.73
CA LYS A 183 -27.37 -12.13 -2.96
C LYS A 183 -28.28 -10.88 -2.95
N TRP A 184 -28.33 -10.15 -1.84
CA TRP A 184 -29.04 -8.88 -1.68
C TRP A 184 -28.14 -7.63 -1.80
N ILE A 185 -26.80 -7.78 -1.86
CA ILE A 185 -25.83 -6.69 -2.09
C ILE A 185 -25.25 -6.76 -3.53
N ASP A 186 -25.71 -7.72 -4.35
CA ASP A 186 -25.21 -7.94 -5.72
C ASP A 186 -25.49 -6.79 -6.70
N TYR A 187 -26.28 -5.78 -6.31
CA TYR A 187 -26.63 -4.66 -7.18
C TYR A 187 -25.67 -3.45 -7.09
N VAL A 188 -24.64 -3.45 -6.23
CA VAL A 188 -23.84 -2.22 -5.97
C VAL A 188 -22.39 -2.29 -6.47
N LEU A 189 -21.88 -3.47 -6.86
CA LEU A 189 -20.61 -3.59 -7.60
C LEU A 189 -20.79 -3.36 -9.11
N ILE A 190 -21.75 -2.51 -9.49
CA ILE A 190 -21.96 -2.02 -10.85
C ILE A 190 -20.68 -1.29 -11.27
N LEU A 191 -20.03 -1.81 -12.33
CA LEU A 191 -19.03 -1.16 -13.19
C LEU A 191 -18.53 0.19 -12.66
N ARG A 192 -17.67 0.14 -11.65
CA ARG A 192 -17.24 1.37 -11.00
C ARG A 192 -15.99 1.92 -11.67
N LYS A 193 -16.11 3.15 -12.17
CA LYS A 193 -14.97 3.88 -12.73
C LYS A 193 -14.10 4.41 -11.59
N GLN A 194 -12.91 3.84 -11.47
CA GLN A 194 -11.88 4.27 -10.55
C GLN A 194 -10.98 5.31 -11.22
N GLU A 195 -10.89 6.51 -10.64
CA GLU A 195 -10.03 7.57 -11.12
C GLU A 195 -8.67 7.53 -10.40
N ILE A 196 -7.60 7.59 -11.21
CA ILE A 196 -6.22 7.81 -10.78
C ILE A 196 -5.87 9.27 -11.03
N ARG A 197 -5.46 9.97 -9.97
CA ARG A 197 -5.00 11.36 -10.02
C ARG A 197 -3.53 11.44 -9.70
N CYS A 198 -2.78 12.32 -10.35
CA CYS A 198 -1.42 12.57 -9.91
C CYS A 198 -1.39 13.39 -8.62
N VAL A 199 -0.51 13.02 -7.70
CA VAL A 199 -0.14 13.84 -6.55
C VAL A 199 1.37 14.04 -6.56
N GLN A 200 1.80 15.27 -6.33
CA GLN A 200 3.21 15.59 -6.28
C GLN A 200 3.81 15.07 -4.97
N GLY A 201 4.85 14.26 -5.05
CA GLY A 201 5.63 13.82 -3.90
C GLY A 201 6.90 14.66 -3.73
N LEU A 202 7.10 15.19 -2.52
CA LEU A 202 8.27 15.96 -2.14
C LEU A 202 9.16 15.11 -1.23
N ASN A 203 10.39 14.86 -1.69
CA ASN A 203 11.38 14.13 -0.92
C ASN A 203 12.31 15.14 -0.26
N LEU A 204 12.29 15.23 1.07
CA LEU A 204 13.02 16.25 1.82
C LEU A 204 14.09 15.60 2.71
N TRP A 205 15.29 16.17 2.70
CA TRP A 205 16.39 15.71 3.55
C TRP A 205 16.35 16.39 4.93
N ARG A 206 16.73 15.66 5.97
CA ARG A 206 16.98 16.14 7.33
C ARG A 206 18.34 15.69 7.80
N ASN A 207 19.01 16.55 8.57
CA ASN A 207 20.40 16.29 8.96
C ASN A 207 20.50 15.20 10.02
N SER A 208 19.41 14.91 10.75
CA SER A 208 19.40 13.86 11.76
C SER A 208 18.02 13.24 11.94
N SER A 209 18.01 12.02 12.46
CA SER A 209 16.79 11.31 12.89
C SER A 209 16.04 12.08 14.01
N ARG A 210 16.74 12.93 14.78
CA ARG A 210 16.12 13.81 15.79
C ARG A 210 15.25 14.89 15.14
N GLU A 211 15.72 15.49 14.04
CA GLU A 211 14.92 16.46 13.27
C GLU A 211 13.68 15.79 12.68
N VAL A 212 13.85 14.60 12.07
CA VAL A 212 12.73 13.80 11.55
C VAL A 212 11.71 13.51 12.64
N ASN A 213 12.15 13.00 13.80
CA ASN A 213 11.25 12.69 14.91
C ASN A 213 10.54 13.95 15.45
N SER A 214 11.25 15.08 15.51
CA SER A 214 10.66 16.36 15.91
C SER A 214 9.57 16.83 14.95
N GLU A 215 9.75 16.64 13.64
CA GLU A 215 8.74 16.99 12.63
C GLU A 215 7.54 16.05 12.66
N ILE A 216 7.76 14.74 12.77
CA ILE A 216 6.69 13.76 12.91
C ILE A 216 5.87 14.05 14.16
N PHE A 217 6.53 14.32 15.30
CA PHE A 217 5.86 14.64 16.55
C PHE A 217 5.04 15.93 16.44
N ARG A 218 5.63 17.02 15.91
CA ARG A 218 4.92 18.27 15.66
C ARG A 218 3.77 18.12 14.68
N GLY A 219 3.83 17.13 13.78
CA GLY A 219 2.76 16.81 12.85
C GLY A 219 1.54 16.13 13.49
N TYR A 220 1.70 15.57 14.68
CA TYR A 220 0.60 14.98 15.44
C TYR A 220 -0.25 16.06 16.12
N GLN A 221 -1.56 15.84 16.19
CA GLN A 221 -2.52 16.82 16.74
C GLN A 221 -2.15 17.30 18.15
N LYS A 222 -1.65 16.40 19.00
CA LYS A 222 -1.23 16.73 20.38
C LYS A 222 0.23 17.19 20.48
N GLY A 223 0.98 17.17 19.38
CA GLY A 223 2.42 17.48 19.37
C GLY A 223 2.75 18.91 19.00
N ASN A 224 1.76 19.75 18.73
CA ASN A 224 1.94 21.19 18.52
C ASN A 224 0.87 21.99 19.31
N PRO A 225 1.21 23.20 19.78
CA PRO A 225 0.31 24.02 20.59
C PRO A 225 -0.93 24.49 19.82
N GLU A 226 -0.88 24.51 18.50
CA GLU A 226 -1.98 24.93 17.63
C GLU A 226 -3.03 23.83 17.40
N GLY A 227 -2.76 22.59 17.86
CA GLY A 227 -3.66 21.46 17.66
C GLY A 227 -3.84 21.03 16.20
N LYS A 228 -2.92 21.42 15.30
CA LYS A 228 -3.02 21.16 13.86
C LYS A 228 -2.46 19.80 13.50
N ILE A 229 -2.99 19.19 12.43
CA ILE A 229 -2.46 17.94 11.89
C ILE A 229 -1.62 18.27 10.66
N ASN A 230 -0.36 17.83 10.68
CA ASN A 230 0.59 17.98 9.58
C ASN A 230 1.27 16.63 9.32
N GLU A 231 0.56 15.73 8.65
CA GLU A 231 1.01 14.39 8.33
C GLU A 231 1.97 14.35 7.14
N ILE A 232 2.92 13.41 7.21
CA ILE A 232 3.81 13.01 6.12
C ILE A 232 3.43 11.60 5.66
N VAL A 233 3.87 11.19 4.47
CA VAL A 233 3.64 9.84 3.95
C VAL A 233 4.44 8.82 4.75
N ALA A 234 5.74 9.05 4.86
CA ALA A 234 6.71 8.22 5.55
C ALA A 234 8.01 9.01 5.77
N ALA A 235 8.89 8.47 6.60
CA ALA A 235 10.28 8.89 6.65
C ALA A 235 11.22 7.68 6.57
N TYR A 236 12.40 7.86 5.98
CA TYR A 236 13.44 6.84 5.85
C TYR A 236 14.73 7.29 6.55
N ASP A 237 15.25 6.47 7.46
CA ASP A 237 16.63 6.56 7.93
C ASP A 237 17.46 5.60 7.11
N LEU A 238 18.42 6.11 6.36
CA LEU A 238 19.31 5.27 5.56
C LEU A 238 20.48 4.72 6.37
N LEU A 239 20.60 5.07 7.66
CA LEU A 239 21.62 4.56 8.58
C LEU A 239 23.01 4.55 7.91
N ASP A 240 23.67 3.40 7.84
CA ASP A 240 24.97 3.15 7.21
C ASP A 240 24.88 2.50 5.82
N THR A 241 23.73 2.64 5.13
CA THR A 241 23.50 2.12 3.77
C THR A 241 24.60 2.59 2.80
N ASN A 242 25.14 1.63 2.04
CA ASN A 242 26.19 1.83 1.05
C ASN A 242 26.04 0.82 -0.10
N LYS A 243 27.04 0.58 -0.95
CA LYS A 243 26.90 -0.35 -2.08
C LYS A 243 26.81 -1.83 -1.69
N THR A 244 27.26 -2.18 -0.49
CA THR A 244 27.36 -3.56 0.01
C THR A 244 26.43 -3.84 1.17
N ASN A 245 25.95 -2.81 1.87
CA ASN A 245 25.03 -2.91 3.01
C ASN A 245 23.76 -2.08 2.74
N PHE A 246 22.59 -2.69 2.90
CA PHE A 246 21.30 -2.01 2.83
C PHE A 246 20.64 -2.05 4.21
N ASN A 247 20.64 -0.91 4.89
CA ASN A 247 20.16 -0.79 6.26
C ASN A 247 19.26 0.43 6.39
N VAL A 248 17.95 0.22 6.55
CA VAL A 248 16.96 1.30 6.51
C VAL A 248 15.95 1.15 7.63
N ASN A 249 15.72 2.24 8.38
CA ASN A 249 14.55 2.37 9.25
C ASN A 249 13.44 3.11 8.50
N ILE A 250 12.20 2.64 8.67
CA ILE A 250 11.01 3.24 8.06
C ILE A 250 10.09 3.73 9.18
N TRP A 251 9.83 5.03 9.20
CA TRP A 251 8.77 5.59 10.04
C TRP A 251 7.50 5.75 9.23
N TYR A 252 6.39 5.27 9.79
CA TYR A 252 5.06 5.30 9.18
C TYR A 252 4.01 5.67 10.22
N ASN A 253 2.84 6.11 9.76
CA ASN A 253 1.74 6.48 10.66
C ASN A 253 0.99 5.23 11.14
N ALA A 254 1.21 4.86 12.41
CA ALA A 254 0.54 3.72 13.04
C ALA A 254 -0.87 4.04 13.56
N THR A 255 -1.32 5.30 13.55
CA THR A 255 -2.66 5.69 14.05
C THR A 255 -3.79 5.00 13.28
N TYR A 256 -3.52 4.56 12.06
CA TYR A 256 -4.47 3.83 11.21
C TYR A 256 -4.63 2.34 11.57
N LEU A 257 -3.82 1.85 12.52
CA LEU A 257 -4.03 0.57 13.19
C LEU A 257 -5.23 0.74 14.13
N GLU A 258 -6.45 0.58 13.59
CA GLU A 258 -7.68 0.65 14.39
C GLU A 258 -7.84 -0.63 15.22
N ASP A 259 -7.09 -0.70 16.32
CA ASP A 259 -7.20 -1.77 17.30
C ASP A 259 -8.22 -1.38 18.37
N SER A 260 -9.47 -1.79 18.16
CA SER A 260 -10.56 -1.58 19.12
C SER A 260 -10.78 -2.78 20.06
N GLY A 261 -9.90 -3.80 20.03
CA GLY A 261 -9.99 -5.04 20.81
C GLY A 261 -11.12 -6.00 20.41
N ASN A 262 -12.25 -5.49 19.92
CA ASN A 262 -13.43 -6.28 19.53
C ASN A 262 -13.44 -6.72 18.07
N ARG A 263 -12.50 -6.26 17.25
CA ARG A 263 -12.37 -6.60 15.83
C ARG A 263 -10.91 -6.82 15.48
N PRO A 264 -10.59 -7.66 14.47
CA PRO A 264 -9.22 -7.78 13.98
C PRO A 264 -8.67 -6.40 13.60
N PRO A 265 -7.44 -6.07 14.00
CA PRO A 265 -6.85 -4.78 13.68
C PRO A 265 -6.68 -4.65 12.16
N LYS A 266 -6.74 -3.41 11.68
CA LYS A 266 -6.53 -3.11 10.26
C LYS A 266 -5.07 -3.28 9.89
N LEU A 267 -4.82 -3.76 8.67
CA LEU A 267 -3.48 -3.91 8.15
C LEU A 267 -2.89 -2.54 7.81
N LEU A 268 -1.65 -2.32 8.23
CA LEU A 268 -0.89 -1.13 7.89
C LEU A 268 -0.28 -1.26 6.50
N ARG A 269 -0.28 -0.16 5.74
CA ARG A 269 0.20 -0.09 4.35
C ARG A 269 1.73 0.09 4.26
N VAL A 270 2.48 -0.68 5.06
CA VAL A 270 3.95 -0.64 5.13
C VAL A 270 4.65 -1.36 3.96
N PRO A 271 4.16 -2.50 3.42
CA PRO A 271 4.87 -3.24 2.38
C PRO A 271 5.26 -2.39 1.16
N ARG A 272 4.36 -1.48 0.74
CA ARG A 272 4.63 -0.60 -0.41
C ARG A 272 5.74 0.43 -0.12
N LEU A 273 5.90 0.86 1.13
CA LEU A 273 7.01 1.73 1.57
C LEU A 273 8.35 0.98 1.52
N VAL A 274 8.36 -0.29 1.93
CA VAL A 274 9.55 -1.16 1.82
C VAL A 274 9.96 -1.33 0.35
N SER A 275 9.00 -1.63 -0.53
CA SER A 275 9.26 -1.77 -1.95
C SER A 275 9.77 -0.48 -2.58
N LEU A 276 9.28 0.69 -2.13
CA LEU A 276 9.74 2.00 -2.61
C LEU A 276 11.23 2.22 -2.36
N VAL A 277 11.67 2.09 -1.11
CA VAL A 277 13.07 2.32 -0.76
C VAL A 277 13.99 1.22 -1.30
N SER A 278 13.49 -0.01 -1.39
CA SER A 278 14.23 -1.14 -1.99
C SER A 278 14.47 -0.90 -3.48
N ASN A 279 13.45 -0.46 -4.23
CA ASN A 279 13.59 -0.12 -5.64
C ASN A 279 14.55 1.06 -5.86
N ALA A 280 14.46 2.10 -5.04
CA ALA A 280 15.39 3.23 -5.12
C ALA A 280 16.85 2.78 -4.93
N TYR A 281 17.09 1.83 -4.01
CA TYR A 281 18.39 1.24 -3.74
C TYR A 281 18.87 0.31 -4.87
N LEU A 282 17.99 -0.52 -5.42
CA LEU A 282 18.30 -1.36 -6.58
C LEU A 282 18.70 -0.53 -7.81
N GLU A 283 17.99 0.57 -8.07
CA GLU A 283 18.35 1.49 -9.14
C GLU A 283 19.72 2.16 -8.90
N TYR A 284 20.04 2.47 -7.64
CA TYR A 284 21.36 2.98 -7.27
C TYR A 284 22.48 1.94 -7.50
N LEU A 285 22.23 0.66 -7.20
CA LEU A 285 23.22 -0.40 -7.34
C LEU A 285 23.42 -0.90 -8.78
N LYS A 286 22.32 -1.06 -9.51
CA LYS A 286 22.28 -1.80 -10.79
C LYS A 286 21.83 -0.93 -11.97
N GLY A 287 21.45 0.31 -11.72
CA GLY A 287 21.01 1.27 -12.73
C GLY A 287 19.49 1.33 -12.93
N PRO A 288 19.02 2.32 -13.71
CA PRO A 288 17.61 2.79 -13.78
C PRO A 288 16.61 1.83 -14.44
N ARG A 289 16.99 0.57 -14.68
CA ARG A 289 16.12 -0.50 -15.21
C ARG A 289 15.92 -1.65 -14.24
N THR A 290 16.63 -1.64 -13.11
CA THR A 290 16.56 -2.72 -12.13
C THR A 290 15.57 -2.34 -11.05
N ARG A 291 14.34 -2.86 -11.17
CA ARG A 291 13.25 -2.63 -10.23
C ARG A 291 12.43 -3.89 -10.06
N ILE A 292 11.87 -4.05 -8.88
CA ILE A 292 10.87 -5.05 -8.55
C ILE A 292 9.50 -4.42 -8.85
N LEU A 293 8.64 -5.17 -9.53
CA LEU A 293 7.23 -4.83 -9.59
C LEU A 293 6.61 -4.95 -8.19
N PHE A 294 5.45 -4.33 -8.04
CA PHE A 294 5.15 -3.58 -6.83
C PHE A 294 3.83 -4.10 -6.28
#